data_AF-A0AAJ2S1P8-F1
#
_entry.id   AF-A0AAJ2S1P8-F1
#
_cell.length_a   1.000
_cell.length_b   1.000
_cell.length_c   1.000
_cell.angle_alpha   90.00
_cell.angle_beta   90.00
_cell.angle_gamma   90.00
#
_symmetry.space_group_name_H-M   'P 1'
#
loop_
_entity.id
_entity.type
_entity.pdbx_description
1 polymer ?
#
loop_
_entity_poly.entity_id
_entity_poly.type
_entity_poly.pdbx_seq_one_letter_code
_entity_poly.pdbx_strand_id
1 'polypeptide(L)' 'SLAFDEWRFNLRSSNTEPVVRLNVESRGDTALMEAKTKDILALLNQ' A
#
# COMPACT_ATOMS: atom_id res chain seq x y z
N SER A 1 0.78 -5.74 8.42
CA SER A 1 0.31 -6.21 7.10
C SER A 1 -1.18 -6.44 7.21
N LEU A 2 -1.97 -5.96 6.24
CA LEU A 2 -3.42 -6.20 6.19
C LEU A 2 -3.75 -6.86 4.85
N ALA A 3 -4.58 -7.90 4.89
CA ALA A 3 -4.97 -8.67 3.72
C ALA A 3 -6.48 -8.70 3.59
N PHE A 4 -6.95 -8.54 2.36
CA PHE A 4 -8.33 -8.68 1.92
C PHE A 4 -8.36 -9.79 0.86
N ASP A 5 -9.57 -10.16 0.43
CA ASP A 5 -9.74 -11.30 -0.49
C ASP A 5 -8.94 -11.12 -1.79
N GLU A 6 -9.04 -9.94 -2.41
CA GLU A 6 -8.45 -9.65 -3.73
C GLU A 6 -7.09 -8.93 -3.69
N TRP A 7 -6.74 -8.33 -2.55
CA TRP A 7 -5.54 -7.50 -2.44
C TRP A 7 -5.05 -7.40 -1.00
N ARG A 8 -3.80 -6.97 -0.83
CA ARG A 8 -3.19 -6.75 0.47
C ARG A 8 -2.24 -5.56 0.43
N PHE A 9 -1.95 -5.01 1.60
CA PHE A 9 -0.89 -4.03 1.72
C PHE A 9 -0.11 -4.17 3.03
N ASN A 10 1.08 -3.58 3.03
CA ASN A 10 1.92 -3.46 4.20
C ASN A 10 2.51 -2.05 4.27
N LEU A 11 2.42 -1.44 5.44
CA LEU A 11 3.07 -0.18 5.78
C LEU A 11 4.15 -0.45 6.83
N ARG A 12 5.37 0.01 6.58
CA ARG A 12 6.50 -0.12 7.52
C ARG A 12 7.32 1.16 7.56
N SER A 13 7.79 1.56 8.73
CA SER A 13 8.81 2.61 8.84
C SER A 13 10.15 2.08 8.31
N SER A 14 10.94 2.95 7.70
CA SER A 14 12.32 2.62 7.33
C SER A 14 13.20 2.61 8.58
N ASN A 15 14.12 1.63 8.66
CA ASN A 15 15.06 1.52 9.77
C ASN A 15 16.26 2.47 9.64
N THR A 16 16.54 2.95 8.42
CA THR A 16 17.76 3.71 8.09
C THR A 16 17.49 5.13 7.62
N GLU A 17 16.23 5.46 7.33
CA GLU A 17 15.83 6.73 6.74
C GLU A 17 14.51 7.19 7.37
N PRO A 18 14.25 8.50 7.49
CA PRO A 18 13.01 9.03 8.06
C PRO A 18 11.84 8.97 7.07
N VAL A 19 11.56 7.79 6.53
CA VAL A 19 10.51 7.54 5.52
C VAL A 19 9.64 6.35 5.91
N VAL A 20 8.42 6.33 5.40
CA VAL A 20 7.50 5.19 5.50
C VAL A 20 7.42 4.50 4.14
N ARG A 21 7.43 3.16 4.13
CA ARG A 21 7.33 2.32 2.93
C ARG A 21 5.96 1.66 2.87
N LEU A 22 5.27 1.85 1.75
CA LEU A 22 4.02 1.20 1.40
C LEU A 22 4.27 0.15 0.32
N ASN A 23 3.84 -1.09 0.55
CA ASN A 23 3.76 -2.12 -0.49
C ASN A 23 2.28 -2.51 -0.66
N VAL A 24 1.81 -2.58 -1.91
CA VAL A 24 0.45 -2.98 -2.27
C VAL A 24 0.54 -4.06 -3.33
N GLU A 25 -0.24 -5.13 -3.18
CA GLU A 25 -0.29 -6.27 -4.10
C GLU A 25 -1.75 -6.68 -4.32
N SER A 26 -2.09 -7.13 -5.53
CA SER A 26 -3.39 -7.69 -5.90
C SER A 26 -3.23 -9.07 -6.54
N ARG A 27 -4.32 -9.83 -6.65
CA ARG A 27 -4.36 -11.12 -7.34
C ARG A 27 -4.45 -10.96 -8.87
N GLY A 28 -3.39 -10.40 -9.47
CA GLY A 28 -3.32 -10.22 -10.93
C GLY A 28 -4.17 -9.05 -11.47
N ASP A 29 -4.76 -8.24 -10.60
CA ASP A 29 -5.54 -7.05 -10.96
C ASP A 29 -4.73 -5.77 -10.75
N THR A 30 -4.03 -5.33 -11.79
CA THR A 30 -3.19 -4.12 -11.75
C THR A 30 -4.02 -2.87 -11.47
N ALA A 31 -5.23 -2.76 -12.04
CA ALA A 31 -6.07 -1.58 -11.88
C ALA A 31 -6.53 -1.42 -10.42
N LEU A 32 -6.92 -2.53 -9.77
CA LEU A 32 -7.23 -2.55 -8.35
C LEU A 32 -6.03 -2.13 -7.48
N MET A 33 -4.83 -2.66 -7.79
CA MET A 33 -3.61 -2.33 -7.05
C MET A 33 -3.27 -0.84 -7.15
N GLU A 34 -3.36 -0.26 -8.35
CA GLU A 34 -3.10 1.16 -8.59
C GLU A 34 -4.13 2.05 -7.87
N ALA A 35 -5.42 1.70 -7.98
CA ALA A 35 -6.48 2.44 -7.30
C ALA A 35 -6.27 2.45 -5.78
N LYS A 36 -6.00 1.29 -5.17
CA LYS A 36 -5.75 1.18 -3.73
C LYS A 36 -4.47 1.85 -3.28
N THR A 37 -3.44 1.84 -4.12
CA THR A 37 -2.21 2.61 -3.86
C THR A 37 -2.52 4.10 -3.79
N LYS A 38 -3.27 4.64 -4.74
CA LYS A 38 -3.66 6.06 -4.77
C LYS A 38 -4.51 6.43 -3.55
N ASP A 39 -5.50 5.60 -3.19
CA ASP A 39 -6.35 5.82 -2.02
C ASP A 39 -5.52 5.93 -0.73
N ILE A 40 -4.60 4.98 -0.50
CA ILE A 40 -3.76 4.96 0.70
C ILE A 40 -2.80 6.15 0.73
N LEU A 41 -2.15 6.47 -0.40
CA LEU A 41 -1.27 7.64 -0.47
C LEU A 41 -2.01 8.95 -0.21
N ALA A 42 -3.26 9.07 -0.66
CA ALA A 42 -4.08 10.25 -0.37
C ALA A 42 -4.42 10.37 1.13
N LEU A 43 -4.58 9.25 1.84
CA LEU A 43 -4.78 9.25 3.30
C LEU A 43 -3.51 9.59 4.08
N LEU A 44 -2.33 9.18 3.58
CA LEU A 44 -1.05 9.44 4.24
C LEU A 44 -0.55 10.89 4.08
N ASN A 45 -1.06 11.61 3.08
CA ASN A 45 -0.67 12.99 2.78
C ASN A 45 -1.70 14.03 3.29
N GLN A 46 -2.61 13.64 4.19
CA GLN A 46 -3.47 14.55 4.94
C GLN A 46 -2.76 15.00 6.22
#